data_AF-A0A8J7TBA5-F1
#
_entry.id   AF-A0A8J7TBA5-F1
#
_cell.length_a   1.000
_cell.length_b   1.000
_cell.length_c   1.000
_cell.angle_alpha   90.00
_cell.angle_beta   90.00
_cell.angle_gamma   90.00
#
_symmetry.space_group_name_H-M   'P 1'
#
loop_
_entity.id
_entity.type
_entity.pdbx_description
1 polymer ?
#
loop_
_entity_poly.entity_id
_entity_poly.type
_entity_poly.pdbx_seq_one_letter_code
_entity_poly.pdbx_strand_id
1 'polypeptide(L)'
;MSAAARVGASSVPAGGQGVGDAGLTPCLCTGRWFHRDLSGIDAETLLKARGVHGSFLARPSKKNQGDFSLSVRVGELVTHIRIQNTGDYYDLYGGEKFATLSELVEYYTGEHGTLQDKDGTLIELKYPLNCSDPTTERWYHGHLSGSNAEKLLWEKGEPGTFLVRESLSKPGDFVLSVLTDEKKDVGGQIRGRVSHIKIMCENDRYTVGGLEMFDTLTDLVEHFKRKGIEELNGTMVYLKQPYYSTRVNAADIDSRVQVLAQTAGREDAQSSNKAGFWEEFDALQKQEAKLRKSRDEGMRPENKSKNRYKNILPFDDTRVVLESGDPSVIGSDYINANYVKDQGKAGHLGGDEAVNRCPNCLAITVNDFWQMVWQERSRVIVMTTREVEKGRNKCVPYWPELEGTKECGNYLVRNVSEHNAADYKVRILEISPQDEVCVCVDPALSLSQSEDTREIWHYQYMSWPDHGVPSEPGGVLSFLTQVNNKQLEIRGAGPMIVHCSAGIGRTGTIIVIDMLVETIDTKGLDCDIDIQKCIQMVREQRSGMVQTEAQYKFIYLAVSQYIETTKKKLEASGVRERRGDYCRLLFLSKSTLCQRKHLTFQHILHYMI
;
A
#
# COMPACT_ATOMS: atom_id res chain seq x y z
N MET A 1 -19.73 -7.06 31.55
CA MET A 1 -20.15 -8.47 31.60
C MET A 1 -19.32 -9.24 30.57
N SER A 2 -18.75 -10.38 30.93
CA SER A 2 -17.82 -11.14 30.06
C SER A 2 -18.62 -11.93 29.01
N ALA A 3 -18.53 -11.56 27.73
CA ALA A 3 -18.94 -12.43 26.63
C ALA A 3 -17.99 -13.64 26.57
N ALA A 4 -18.50 -14.81 26.16
CA ALA A 4 -17.68 -16.03 26.06
C ALA A 4 -18.03 -16.72 24.73
N ALA A 5 -17.25 -16.42 23.70
CA ALA A 5 -17.31 -17.00 22.38
C ALA A 5 -17.24 -18.54 22.42
N ARG A 6 -17.85 -19.22 21.43
CA ARG A 6 -17.77 -20.68 21.23
C ARG A 6 -17.19 -20.98 19.85
N VAL A 7 -16.40 -22.04 19.74
CA VAL A 7 -15.82 -22.53 18.48
C VAL A 7 -16.76 -23.57 17.85
N GLY A 8 -17.11 -23.39 16.58
CA GLY A 8 -17.87 -24.37 15.80
C GLY A 8 -16.95 -25.44 15.22
N ALA A 9 -17.12 -26.70 15.62
CA ALA A 9 -16.39 -27.82 15.04
C ALA A 9 -16.99 -28.17 13.66
N SER A 10 -16.25 -27.96 12.57
CA SER A 10 -16.58 -28.53 11.27
C SER A 10 -15.71 -29.75 10.99
N SER A 11 -16.33 -30.91 10.85
CA SER A 11 -15.66 -32.16 10.45
C SER A 11 -15.29 -32.12 8.97
N VAL A 12 -13.99 -32.17 8.66
CA VAL A 12 -13.47 -32.33 7.29
C VAL A 12 -13.27 -33.83 6.99
N PRO A 13 -13.75 -34.38 5.85
CA PRO A 13 -13.47 -35.75 5.47
C PRO A 13 -12.06 -35.89 4.88
N ALA A 14 -11.43 -37.04 5.16
CA ALA A 14 -10.06 -37.34 4.79
C ALA A 14 -9.86 -37.57 3.28
N GLY A 15 -8.81 -36.94 2.73
CA GLY A 15 -7.88 -37.58 1.79
C GLY A 15 -8.17 -37.47 0.28
N GLY A 16 -7.53 -36.49 -0.37
CA GLY A 16 -7.24 -36.50 -1.80
C GLY A 16 -5.95 -35.73 -2.08
N GLN A 17 -4.87 -36.42 -2.41
CA GLN A 17 -3.59 -35.81 -2.81
C GLN A 17 -3.75 -35.08 -4.14
N GLY A 18 -3.63 -33.75 -4.12
CA GLY A 18 -3.48 -32.89 -5.29
C GLY A 18 -2.29 -31.97 -5.08
N VAL A 19 -1.34 -31.99 -6.01
CA VAL A 19 -0.14 -31.16 -6.02
C VAL A 19 -0.58 -29.69 -6.18
N GLY A 20 -0.43 -28.90 -5.11
CA GLY A 20 -0.87 -27.51 -5.02
C GLY A 20 0.30 -26.53 -5.14
N ASP A 21 0.19 -25.66 -6.14
CA ASP A 21 1.04 -24.53 -6.48
C ASP A 21 1.23 -23.55 -5.29
N ALA A 22 2.43 -23.00 -5.15
CA ALA A 22 2.82 -22.13 -4.03
C ALA A 22 2.24 -20.73 -4.19
N GLY A 23 0.95 -20.57 -3.91
CA GLY A 23 0.28 -19.28 -3.78
C GLY A 23 0.79 -18.51 -2.57
N LEU A 24 1.44 -17.38 -2.81
CA LEU A 24 1.89 -16.42 -1.78
C LEU A 24 0.67 -15.84 -1.05
N THR A 25 0.45 -16.25 0.20
CA THR A 25 -0.52 -15.64 1.11
C THR A 25 -0.13 -14.19 1.44
N PRO A 26 -1.08 -13.24 1.59
CA PRO A 26 -0.76 -11.87 1.98
C PRO A 26 -0.07 -11.87 3.35
N CYS A 27 1.13 -11.30 3.43
CA CYS A 27 1.93 -11.28 4.66
C CYS A 27 1.21 -10.52 5.79
N LEU A 28 0.46 -11.23 6.63
CA LEU A 28 -0.06 -10.78 7.93
C LEU A 28 0.98 -10.95 9.06
N CYS A 29 2.24 -11.13 8.68
CA CYS A 29 3.37 -11.47 9.54
C CYS A 29 3.89 -10.28 10.36
N THR A 30 3.02 -9.51 11.03
CA THR A 30 3.42 -8.43 11.93
C THR A 30 2.71 -8.47 13.29
N GLY A 31 3.29 -9.17 14.27
CA GLY A 31 2.93 -9.18 15.71
C GLY A 31 2.95 -7.84 16.46
N ARG A 32 2.96 -6.73 15.73
CA ARG A 32 2.71 -5.39 16.27
C ARG A 32 1.26 -5.22 16.75
N TRP A 33 0.36 -6.16 16.45
CA TRP A 33 -0.98 -6.24 17.04
C TRP A 33 -0.97 -6.52 18.55
N PHE A 34 0.18 -6.83 19.17
CA PHE A 34 0.28 -7.09 20.60
C PHE A 34 0.64 -5.81 21.39
N HIS A 35 -0.30 -5.33 22.21
CA HIS A 35 -0.15 -4.14 23.05
C HIS A 35 0.18 -4.55 24.49
N ARG A 36 1.34 -4.10 25.00
CA ARG A 36 1.91 -4.56 26.29
C ARG A 36 1.17 -4.03 27.51
N ASP A 37 0.89 -2.73 27.56
CA ASP A 37 0.12 -2.11 28.63
C ASP A 37 -1.08 -1.36 28.06
N LEU A 38 -2.12 -2.13 27.73
CA LEU A 38 -3.39 -1.58 27.27
C LEU A 38 -4.52 -2.18 28.11
N SER A 39 -5.36 -1.32 28.69
CA SER A 39 -6.55 -1.79 29.38
C SER A 39 -7.63 -2.21 28.37
N GLY A 40 -8.66 -2.92 28.82
CA GLY A 40 -9.80 -3.25 27.95
C GLY A 40 -10.55 -2.02 27.46
N ILE A 41 -10.67 -1.00 28.31
CA ILE A 41 -11.38 0.26 28.01
C ILE A 41 -10.58 1.07 26.99
N ASP A 42 -9.25 1.15 27.17
CA ASP A 42 -8.37 1.86 26.24
C ASP A 42 -8.31 1.14 24.89
N ALA A 43 -8.30 -0.20 24.89
CA ALA A 43 -8.38 -1.00 23.68
C ALA A 43 -9.68 -0.76 22.90
N GLU A 44 -10.82 -0.68 23.60
CA GLU A 44 -12.10 -0.37 22.98
C GLU A 44 -12.09 1.04 22.37
N THR A 45 -11.56 2.02 23.10
CA THR A 45 -11.41 3.40 22.62
C THR A 45 -10.52 3.46 21.38
N LEU A 46 -9.38 2.77 21.39
CA LEU A 46 -8.42 2.74 20.31
C LEU A 46 -8.99 2.08 19.03
N LEU A 47 -9.63 0.92 19.17
CA LEU A 47 -10.26 0.20 18.06
C LEU A 47 -11.41 1.01 17.44
N LYS A 48 -12.22 1.69 18.27
CA LYS A 48 -13.31 2.55 17.79
C LYS A 48 -12.80 3.81 17.10
N ALA A 49 -11.74 4.43 17.63
CA ALA A 49 -11.20 5.67 17.10
C ALA A 49 -10.36 5.47 15.83
N ARG A 50 -9.59 4.38 15.73
CA ARG A 50 -8.54 4.22 14.71
C ARG A 50 -8.66 2.97 13.84
N GLY A 51 -9.40 1.96 14.29
CA GLY A 51 -9.63 0.72 13.54
C GLY A 51 -10.86 0.77 12.63
N VAL A 52 -11.03 -0.25 11.80
CA VAL A 52 -12.21 -0.51 10.97
C VAL A 52 -12.88 -1.83 11.39
N HIS A 53 -14.02 -2.21 10.81
CA HIS A 53 -14.60 -3.53 11.06
C HIS A 53 -13.60 -4.65 10.71
N GLY A 54 -13.46 -5.63 11.59
CA GLY A 54 -12.45 -6.68 11.49
C GLY A 54 -11.07 -6.27 12.02
N SER A 55 -10.90 -5.03 12.51
CA SER A 55 -9.67 -4.65 13.20
C SER A 55 -9.52 -5.38 14.53
N PHE A 56 -8.30 -5.83 14.85
CA PHE A 56 -8.04 -6.55 16.09
C PHE A 56 -6.71 -6.21 16.72
N LEU A 57 -6.59 -6.42 18.03
CA LEU A 57 -5.34 -6.36 18.77
C LEU A 57 -5.36 -7.38 19.92
N ALA A 58 -4.19 -7.86 20.34
CA ALA A 58 -4.05 -8.66 21.54
C ALA A 58 -3.34 -7.87 22.64
N ARG A 59 -3.61 -8.22 23.89
CA ARG A 59 -3.05 -7.55 25.08
C ARG A 59 -3.05 -8.47 26.29
N PRO A 60 -2.21 -8.25 27.31
CA PRO A 60 -2.33 -8.94 28.59
C PRO A 60 -3.69 -8.72 29.25
N SER A 61 -4.17 -9.73 29.99
CA SER A 61 -5.40 -9.64 30.76
C SER A 61 -5.15 -8.96 32.10
N LYS A 62 -5.73 -7.76 32.30
CA LYS A 62 -5.74 -7.10 33.62
C LYS A 62 -6.63 -7.80 34.66
N LYS A 63 -7.52 -8.71 34.22
CA LYS A 63 -8.42 -9.46 35.12
C LYS A 63 -7.83 -10.75 35.65
N ASN A 64 -7.07 -11.47 34.82
CA ASN A 64 -6.46 -12.75 35.16
C ASN A 64 -4.97 -12.66 34.81
N GLN A 65 -4.10 -12.58 35.82
CA GLN A 65 -2.65 -12.54 35.60
C GLN A 65 -2.18 -13.82 34.87
N GLY A 66 -1.29 -13.65 33.90
CA GLY A 66 -0.78 -14.74 33.06
C GLY A 66 -1.57 -14.99 31.78
N ASP A 67 -2.86 -14.60 31.73
CA ASP A 67 -3.70 -14.73 30.54
C ASP A 67 -3.62 -13.50 29.62
N PHE A 68 -4.12 -13.68 28.40
CA PHE A 68 -4.22 -12.62 27.39
C PHE A 68 -5.67 -12.36 26.99
N SER A 69 -5.89 -11.28 26.25
CA SER A 69 -7.18 -10.96 25.66
C SER A 69 -7.00 -10.43 24.24
N LEU A 70 -7.75 -11.00 23.31
CA LEU A 70 -7.92 -10.56 21.94
C LEU A 70 -9.13 -9.62 21.87
N SER A 71 -8.89 -8.37 21.49
CA SER A 71 -9.93 -7.34 21.34
C SER A 71 -10.18 -7.14 19.85
N VAL A 72 -11.43 -7.26 19.40
CA VAL A 72 -11.81 -7.25 17.98
C VAL A 72 -12.97 -6.29 17.75
N ARG A 73 -12.87 -5.43 16.74
CA ARG A 73 -13.95 -4.53 16.32
C ARG A 73 -14.90 -5.25 15.37
N VAL A 74 -16.13 -5.47 15.83
CA VAL A 74 -17.22 -6.07 15.05
C VAL A 74 -18.27 -5.00 14.78
N GLY A 75 -18.07 -4.25 13.69
CA GLY A 75 -18.95 -3.16 13.29
C GLY A 75 -18.66 -1.94 14.15
N GLU A 76 -19.63 -1.50 14.94
CA GLU A 76 -19.46 -0.40 15.90
C GLU A 76 -19.15 -0.87 17.32
N LEU A 77 -19.14 -2.19 17.55
CA LEU A 77 -18.87 -2.78 18.85
C LEU A 77 -17.45 -3.35 18.91
N VAL A 78 -16.92 -3.45 20.13
CA VAL A 78 -15.65 -4.13 20.41
C VAL A 78 -15.93 -5.30 21.31
N THR A 79 -15.53 -6.49 20.87
CA THR A 79 -15.64 -7.74 21.62
C THR A 79 -14.26 -8.11 22.17
N HIS A 80 -14.22 -8.58 23.42
CA HIS A 80 -13.00 -9.06 24.05
C HIS A 80 -13.09 -10.56 24.31
N ILE A 81 -12.19 -11.31 23.70
CA ILE A 81 -12.07 -12.76 23.84
C ILE A 81 -10.85 -13.01 24.73
N ARG A 82 -10.96 -13.82 25.78
CA ARG A 82 -9.79 -14.17 26.60
C ARG A 82 -9.06 -15.37 25.98
N ILE A 83 -7.74 -15.33 26.08
CA ILE A 83 -6.83 -16.39 25.68
C ILE A 83 -6.17 -16.88 26.96
N GLN A 84 -6.36 -18.15 27.27
CA GLN A 84 -5.76 -18.78 28.44
C GLN A 84 -4.33 -19.22 28.11
N ASN A 85 -3.38 -18.90 28.98
CA ASN A 85 -2.02 -19.42 28.89
C ASN A 85 -1.77 -20.34 30.09
N THR A 86 -1.54 -21.62 29.81
CA THR A 86 -1.30 -22.64 30.84
C THR A 86 0.19 -22.82 31.16
N GLY A 87 1.08 -22.18 30.41
CA GLY A 87 2.52 -22.44 30.42
C GLY A 87 2.96 -23.44 29.34
N ASP A 88 2.05 -24.32 28.91
CA ASP A 88 2.32 -25.34 27.87
C ASP A 88 1.76 -24.95 26.49
N TYR A 89 0.63 -24.24 26.47
CA TYR A 89 -0.05 -23.82 25.24
C TYR A 89 -0.98 -22.62 25.48
N TYR A 90 -1.35 -21.97 24.38
CA TYR A 90 -2.35 -20.91 24.30
C TYR A 90 -3.68 -21.49 23.80
N ASP A 91 -4.77 -21.26 24.54
CA ASP A 91 -6.11 -21.76 24.22
C ASP A 91 -7.13 -20.62 24.24
N LEU A 92 -7.99 -20.60 23.22
CA LEU A 92 -9.07 -19.65 23.06
C LEU A 92 -10.40 -20.32 23.44
N TYR A 93 -10.67 -20.40 24.76
CA TYR A 93 -11.90 -20.94 25.37
C TYR A 93 -12.40 -22.29 24.81
N GLY A 94 -11.51 -23.28 24.71
CA GLY A 94 -11.87 -24.64 24.27
C GLY A 94 -11.89 -24.81 22.75
N GLY A 95 -11.17 -23.93 22.05
CA GLY A 95 -10.85 -24.08 20.63
C GLY A 95 -9.58 -24.89 20.41
N GLU A 96 -8.96 -24.66 19.26
CA GLU A 96 -7.63 -25.20 18.95
C GLU A 96 -6.55 -24.63 19.90
N LYS A 97 -5.49 -25.41 20.12
CA LYS A 97 -4.37 -25.08 21.02
C LYS A 97 -3.14 -24.72 20.20
N PHE A 98 -2.44 -23.66 20.60
CA PHE A 98 -1.30 -23.12 19.86
C PHE A 98 -0.05 -23.02 20.72
N ALA A 99 1.14 -23.17 20.12
CA ALA A 99 2.39 -23.05 20.87
C ALA A 99 2.76 -21.58 21.12
N THR A 100 2.36 -20.67 20.24
CA THR A 100 2.58 -19.22 20.40
C THR A 100 1.31 -18.41 20.11
N LEU A 101 1.22 -17.19 20.69
CA LEU A 101 0.15 -16.25 20.31
C LEU A 101 0.20 -15.88 18.82
N SER A 102 1.39 -15.91 18.20
CA SER A 102 1.55 -15.63 16.78
C SER A 102 0.89 -16.70 15.92
N GLU A 103 1.14 -17.98 16.20
CA GLU A 103 0.47 -19.09 15.51
C GLU A 103 -1.05 -19.04 15.69
N LEU A 104 -1.54 -18.68 16.89
CA LEU A 104 -2.96 -18.49 17.15
C LEU A 104 -3.56 -17.43 16.24
N VAL A 105 -2.92 -16.26 16.15
CA VAL A 105 -3.41 -15.16 15.29
C VAL A 105 -3.30 -15.53 13.82
N GLU A 106 -2.20 -16.15 13.39
CA GLU A 106 -2.02 -16.62 12.01
C GLU A 106 -3.10 -17.63 11.60
N TYR A 107 -3.48 -18.55 12.51
CA TYR A 107 -4.54 -19.53 12.26
C TYR A 107 -5.92 -18.89 12.04
N TYR A 108 -6.32 -17.95 12.91
CA TYR A 108 -7.63 -17.30 12.84
C TYR A 108 -7.70 -16.09 11.88
N THR A 109 -6.56 -15.65 11.36
CA THR A 109 -6.50 -14.65 10.26
C THR A 109 -6.40 -15.32 8.89
N GLY A 110 -5.95 -16.58 8.81
CA GLY A 110 -6.02 -17.42 7.61
C GLY A 110 -7.38 -18.08 7.38
N GLU A 111 -7.48 -18.94 6.37
CA GLU A 111 -8.72 -19.67 6.04
C GLU A 111 -9.05 -20.85 6.98
N HIS A 112 -8.26 -21.03 8.04
CA HIS A 112 -8.23 -22.27 8.81
C HIS A 112 -9.15 -22.28 10.04
N GLY A 113 -9.69 -21.14 10.47
CA GLY A 113 -10.55 -21.07 11.66
C GLY A 113 -11.65 -20.00 11.60
N THR A 114 -12.80 -20.27 12.21
CA THR A 114 -13.87 -19.28 12.41
C THR A 114 -14.09 -19.02 13.90
N LEU A 115 -14.08 -17.74 14.29
CA LEU A 115 -14.42 -17.31 15.65
C LEU A 115 -15.88 -16.85 15.68
N GLN A 116 -16.64 -17.26 16.70
CA GLN A 116 -18.04 -16.85 16.86
C GLN A 116 -18.34 -16.44 18.30
N ASP A 117 -19.08 -15.34 18.49
CA ASP A 117 -19.57 -14.94 19.81
C ASP A 117 -20.77 -15.80 20.27
N LYS A 118 -21.22 -15.66 21.52
CA LYS A 118 -22.33 -16.43 22.13
C LYS A 118 -23.63 -16.38 21.36
N ASP A 119 -23.86 -15.27 20.68
CA ASP A 119 -25.06 -15.00 19.90
C ASP A 119 -24.96 -15.53 18.45
N GLY A 120 -23.85 -16.18 18.10
CA GLY A 120 -23.57 -16.69 16.76
C GLY A 120 -22.96 -15.65 15.81
N THR A 121 -22.65 -14.44 16.29
CA THR A 121 -21.98 -13.42 15.47
C THR A 121 -20.58 -13.87 15.08
N LEU A 122 -20.31 -13.91 13.78
CA LEU A 122 -18.99 -14.28 13.25
C LEU A 122 -17.98 -13.14 13.50
N ILE A 123 -16.84 -13.50 14.07
CA ILE A 123 -15.75 -12.59 14.42
C ILE A 123 -14.61 -12.82 13.43
N GLU A 124 -14.37 -11.85 12.57
CA GLU A 124 -13.31 -11.91 11.57
C GLU A 124 -12.08 -11.13 12.04
N LEU A 125 -10.91 -11.76 12.01
CA LEU A 125 -9.63 -11.08 12.25
C LEU A 125 -9.04 -10.66 10.90
N LYS A 126 -9.30 -9.43 10.48
CA LYS A 126 -8.88 -8.93 9.16
C LYS A 126 -7.69 -7.99 9.22
N TYR A 127 -7.71 -7.03 10.13
CA TYR A 127 -6.75 -5.92 10.12
C TYR A 127 -6.08 -5.76 11.48
N PRO A 128 -4.80 -6.18 11.65
CA PRO A 128 -4.10 -5.94 12.91
C PRO A 128 -4.00 -4.44 13.19
N LEU A 129 -4.44 -4.00 14.37
CA LEU A 129 -4.27 -2.63 14.85
C LEU A 129 -2.95 -2.58 15.62
N ASN A 130 -1.91 -2.10 14.94
CA ASN A 130 -0.56 -2.14 15.48
C ASN A 130 -0.36 -1.14 16.63
N CYS A 131 0.50 -1.49 17.59
CA CYS A 131 1.05 -0.53 18.54
C CYS A 131 2.09 0.36 17.85
N SER A 132 2.36 1.53 18.44
CA SER A 132 3.49 2.37 18.04
C SER A 132 4.80 1.61 18.22
N ASP A 133 5.78 1.90 17.37
CA ASP A 133 7.09 1.28 17.49
C ASP A 133 7.79 1.75 18.80
N PRO A 134 8.48 0.85 19.53
CA PRO A 134 9.19 1.19 20.77
C PRO A 134 10.38 2.13 20.54
N THR A 135 10.76 2.35 19.27
CA THR A 135 11.79 3.29 18.83
C THR A 135 11.53 3.70 17.39
N THR A 136 11.95 4.91 17.01
CA THR A 136 11.89 5.43 15.64
C THR A 136 13.12 5.04 14.81
N GLU A 137 14.07 4.33 15.42
CA GLU A 137 15.34 3.94 14.83
C GLU A 137 15.18 2.94 13.68
N ARG A 138 15.91 3.15 12.59
CA ARG A 138 15.81 2.36 11.35
C ARG A 138 16.30 0.91 11.49
N TRP A 139 17.11 0.59 12.51
CA TRP A 139 17.57 -0.77 12.78
C TRP A 139 16.53 -1.65 13.48
N TYR A 140 15.39 -1.08 13.87
CA TYR A 140 14.26 -1.82 14.41
C TYR A 140 13.38 -2.36 13.29
N HIS A 141 13.19 -3.67 13.28
CA HIS A 141 12.38 -4.36 12.30
C HIS A 141 11.00 -4.69 12.85
N GLY A 142 10.72 -4.58 14.16
CA GLY A 142 9.47 -5.06 14.73
C GLY A 142 9.33 -6.57 14.59
N HIS A 143 8.15 -7.03 14.21
CA HIS A 143 7.92 -8.46 14.04
C HIS A 143 8.69 -9.04 12.86
N LEU A 144 9.69 -9.86 13.18
CA LEU A 144 10.52 -10.58 12.22
C LEU A 144 10.93 -11.90 12.88
N SER A 145 10.75 -13.02 12.18
CA SER A 145 11.20 -14.32 12.69
C SER A 145 12.73 -14.41 12.68
N GLY A 146 13.28 -15.29 13.52
CA GLY A 146 14.73 -15.53 13.53
C GLY A 146 15.27 -15.97 12.18
N SER A 147 14.58 -16.91 11.52
CA SER A 147 14.95 -17.41 10.19
C SER A 147 14.91 -16.33 9.10
N ASN A 148 13.94 -15.40 9.15
CA ASN A 148 13.88 -14.30 8.18
C ASN A 148 14.96 -13.24 8.49
N ALA A 149 15.26 -12.98 9.76
CA ALA A 149 16.39 -12.14 10.13
C ALA A 149 17.72 -12.71 9.62
N GLU A 150 17.92 -14.03 9.73
CA GLU A 150 19.10 -14.71 9.18
C GLU A 150 19.21 -14.51 7.66
N LYS A 151 18.12 -14.72 6.92
CA LYS A 151 18.09 -14.50 5.46
C LYS A 151 18.49 -13.07 5.09
N LEU A 152 17.90 -12.07 5.74
CA LEU A 152 18.21 -10.65 5.48
C LEU A 152 19.70 -10.36 5.74
N LEU A 153 20.22 -10.83 6.88
CA LEU A 153 21.61 -10.64 7.25
C LEU A 153 22.58 -11.37 6.29
N TRP A 154 22.24 -12.55 5.79
CA TRP A 154 23.09 -13.25 4.80
C TRP A 154 23.07 -12.62 3.41
N GLU A 155 21.96 -12.05 2.98
CA GLU A 155 21.82 -11.51 1.62
C GLU A 155 22.57 -10.18 1.42
N LYS A 156 22.61 -9.33 2.45
CA LYS A 156 23.16 -7.97 2.35
C LYS A 156 24.04 -7.55 3.54
N GLY A 157 24.16 -8.38 4.57
CA GLY A 157 24.94 -8.06 5.75
C GLY A 157 26.42 -8.40 5.57
N GLU A 158 27.27 -7.61 6.21
CA GLU A 158 28.67 -7.93 6.46
C GLU A 158 28.84 -8.25 7.95
N PRO A 159 29.91 -8.94 8.36
CA PRO A 159 30.13 -9.21 9.77
C PRO A 159 30.08 -7.95 10.65
N GLY A 160 29.34 -8.03 11.74
CA GLY A 160 28.98 -6.90 12.59
C GLY A 160 27.69 -6.17 12.19
N THR A 161 27.02 -6.58 11.10
CA THR A 161 25.69 -6.08 10.74
C THR A 161 24.64 -6.59 11.74
N PHE A 162 23.82 -5.70 12.28
CA PHE A 162 22.81 -6.05 13.29
C PHE A 162 21.41 -5.50 12.99
N LEU A 163 20.39 -6.14 13.57
CA LEU A 163 19.01 -5.64 13.61
C LEU A 163 18.33 -6.03 14.92
N VAL A 164 17.30 -5.29 15.31
CA VAL A 164 16.46 -5.63 16.47
C VAL A 164 15.06 -5.97 16.00
N ARG A 165 14.48 -7.01 16.59
CA ARG A 165 13.15 -7.55 16.26
C ARG A 165 12.39 -7.96 17.53
N GLU A 166 11.09 -8.17 17.42
CA GLU A 166 10.28 -8.71 18.51
C GLU A 166 10.61 -10.18 18.78
N SER A 167 10.44 -10.58 20.04
CA SER A 167 10.53 -11.99 20.46
C SER A 167 9.20 -12.70 20.17
N LEU A 168 9.22 -13.66 19.24
CA LEU A 168 8.06 -14.51 18.95
C LEU A 168 7.78 -15.53 20.05
N SER A 169 8.83 -15.97 20.75
CA SER A 169 8.72 -16.96 21.83
C SER A 169 8.20 -16.37 23.13
N LYS A 170 8.44 -15.07 23.38
CA LYS A 170 8.02 -14.38 24.60
C LYS A 170 7.51 -12.99 24.24
N PRO A 171 6.19 -12.82 24.02
CA PRO A 171 5.57 -11.53 23.74
C PRO A 171 5.94 -10.51 24.81
N GLY A 172 6.35 -9.31 24.40
CA GLY A 172 6.88 -8.31 25.33
C GLY A 172 8.42 -8.25 25.43
N ASP A 173 9.13 -9.25 24.91
CA ASP A 173 10.58 -9.20 24.80
C ASP A 173 11.02 -8.88 23.36
N PHE A 174 12.32 -8.60 23.18
CA PHE A 174 12.95 -8.36 21.89
C PHE A 174 14.14 -9.29 21.67
N VAL A 175 14.68 -9.28 20.45
CA VAL A 175 15.89 -10.02 20.08
C VAL A 175 16.77 -9.13 19.23
N LEU A 176 18.02 -8.99 19.63
CA LEU A 176 19.10 -8.40 18.83
C LEU A 176 19.75 -9.51 18.00
N SER A 177 19.63 -9.42 16.68
CA SER A 177 20.20 -10.38 15.74
C SER A 177 21.42 -9.79 15.05
N VAL A 178 22.57 -10.45 15.14
CA VAL A 178 23.86 -9.92 14.68
C VAL A 178 24.57 -10.95 13.80
N LEU A 179 24.98 -10.55 12.60
CA LEU A 179 25.86 -11.37 11.77
C LEU A 179 27.27 -11.33 12.33
N THR A 180 27.81 -12.49 12.72
CA THR A 180 29.15 -12.60 13.30
C THR A 180 30.19 -12.98 12.24
N ASP A 181 31.47 -12.84 12.58
CA ASP A 181 32.60 -13.26 11.74
C ASP A 181 32.74 -14.81 11.68
N GLU A 182 32.10 -15.53 12.60
CA GLU A 182 32.14 -17.00 12.64
C GLU A 182 31.35 -17.58 11.46
N LYS A 183 31.81 -18.70 10.90
CA LYS A 183 31.10 -19.42 9.83
C LYS A 183 30.42 -20.66 10.39
N LYS A 184 29.19 -20.92 9.96
CA LYS A 184 28.40 -22.09 10.33
C LYS A 184 27.93 -22.81 9.07
N ASP A 185 27.99 -24.14 9.09
CA ASP A 185 27.36 -24.96 8.06
C ASP A 185 25.86 -25.02 8.33
N VAL A 186 25.07 -24.54 7.37
CA VAL A 186 23.60 -24.57 7.42
C VAL A 186 23.11 -25.21 6.14
N GLY A 187 22.74 -26.49 6.21
CA GLY A 187 22.19 -27.23 5.07
C GLY A 187 23.17 -27.45 3.92
N GLY A 188 24.48 -27.61 4.21
CA GLY A 188 25.51 -27.85 3.20
C GLY A 188 26.07 -26.59 2.54
N GLN A 189 25.69 -25.39 3.04
CA GLN A 189 26.27 -24.12 2.65
C GLN A 189 26.92 -23.44 3.85
N ILE A 190 28.20 -23.08 3.69
CA ILE A 190 28.95 -22.32 4.69
C ILE A 190 28.50 -20.86 4.64
N ARG A 191 27.80 -20.41 5.69
CA ARG A 191 27.33 -19.03 5.84
C ARG A 191 27.86 -18.41 7.14
N GLY A 192 27.81 -17.08 7.27
CA GLY A 192 28.15 -16.43 8.54
C GLY A 192 27.15 -16.82 9.64
N ARG A 193 27.60 -17.08 10.86
CA ARG A 193 26.74 -17.38 12.00
C ARG A 193 26.01 -16.10 12.40
N VAL A 194 24.69 -16.20 12.60
CA VAL A 194 23.90 -15.13 13.19
C VAL A 194 23.70 -15.44 14.68
N SER A 195 24.10 -14.50 15.54
CA SER A 195 23.81 -14.54 16.96
C SER A 195 22.46 -13.89 17.24
N HIS A 196 21.66 -14.51 18.11
CA HIS A 196 20.35 -14.00 18.54
C HIS A 196 20.36 -13.78 20.05
N ILE A 197 20.53 -12.53 20.45
CA ILE A 197 20.66 -12.10 21.85
C ILE A 197 19.30 -11.62 22.33
N LYS A 198 18.75 -12.26 23.37
CA LYS A 198 17.45 -11.87 23.93
C LYS A 198 17.57 -10.55 24.69
N ILE A 199 16.61 -9.66 24.47
CA ILE A 199 16.44 -8.42 25.22
C ILE A 199 15.13 -8.55 25.99
N MET A 200 15.22 -8.59 27.32
CA MET A 200 14.08 -8.70 28.21
C MET A 200 13.57 -7.30 28.56
N CYS A 201 12.25 -7.16 28.62
CA CYS A 201 11.59 -5.93 29.09
C CYS A 201 10.98 -6.18 30.46
N GLU A 202 11.56 -5.55 31.49
CA GLU A 202 11.16 -5.71 32.89
C GLU A 202 10.90 -4.32 33.49
N ASN A 203 9.68 -4.08 33.97
CA ASN A 203 9.26 -2.78 34.54
C ASN A 203 9.57 -1.58 33.61
N ASP A 204 9.22 -1.71 32.32
CA ASP A 204 9.46 -0.72 31.26
C ASP A 204 10.94 -0.37 31.03
N ARG A 205 11.85 -1.23 31.47
CA ARG A 205 13.29 -1.12 31.23
C ARG A 205 13.81 -2.35 30.49
N TYR A 206 14.92 -2.19 29.78
CA TYR A 206 15.47 -3.19 28.86
C TYR A 206 16.80 -3.74 29.37
N THR A 207 17.02 -5.05 29.25
CA THR A 207 18.29 -5.69 29.57
C THR A 207 18.55 -6.92 28.69
N VAL A 208 19.81 -7.29 28.50
CA VAL A 208 20.22 -8.55 27.84
C VAL A 208 20.47 -9.69 28.83
N GLY A 209 20.09 -9.52 30.10
CA GLY A 209 20.29 -10.50 31.18
C GLY A 209 21.49 -10.25 32.08
N GLY A 210 22.11 -9.08 31.97
CA GLY A 210 23.13 -8.59 32.90
C GLY A 210 22.55 -7.71 34.02
N LEU A 211 23.42 -7.13 34.84
CA LEU A 211 23.04 -6.16 35.88
C LEU A 211 22.62 -4.79 35.31
N GLU A 212 23.02 -4.50 34.06
CA GLU A 212 22.72 -3.24 33.38
C GLU A 212 21.28 -3.26 32.84
N MET A 213 20.54 -2.20 33.14
CA MET A 213 19.19 -1.96 32.63
C MET A 213 19.13 -0.57 31.98
N PHE A 214 18.38 -0.45 30.90
CA PHE A 214 18.28 0.73 30.06
C PHE A 214 16.84 1.21 29.95
N ASP A 215 16.65 2.52 29.80
CA ASP A 215 15.30 3.11 29.77
C ASP A 215 14.69 3.02 28.37
N THR A 216 15.51 3.00 27.31
CA THR A 216 15.06 2.78 25.93
C THR A 216 15.88 1.69 25.22
N LEU A 217 15.29 1.08 24.18
CA LEU A 217 16.03 0.18 23.29
C LEU A 217 17.20 0.90 22.59
N THR A 218 17.05 2.20 22.32
CA THR A 218 18.10 3.01 21.71
C THR A 218 19.32 3.13 22.64
N ASP A 219 19.09 3.41 23.92
CA ASP A 219 20.18 3.49 24.91
C ASP A 219 20.90 2.14 25.06
N LEU A 220 20.15 1.04 25.08
CA LEU A 220 20.69 -0.32 25.11
C LEU A 220 21.60 -0.57 23.90
N VAL A 221 21.12 -0.27 22.69
CA VAL A 221 21.88 -0.50 21.46
C VAL A 221 23.12 0.40 21.39
N GLU A 222 23.02 1.69 21.73
CA GLU A 222 24.16 2.60 21.72
C GLU A 222 25.24 2.22 22.76
N HIS A 223 24.83 1.71 23.93
CA HIS A 223 25.75 1.16 24.91
C HIS A 223 26.54 -0.03 24.34
N PHE A 224 25.83 -1.02 23.78
CA PHE A 224 26.47 -2.24 23.26
C PHE A 224 27.19 -2.06 21.93
N LYS A 225 26.89 -1.01 21.16
CA LYS A 225 27.73 -0.57 20.02
C LYS A 225 29.13 -0.19 20.44
N ARG A 226 29.30 0.40 21.64
CA ARG A 226 30.62 0.80 22.16
C ARG A 226 31.35 -0.32 22.88
N LYS A 227 30.61 -1.10 23.69
CA LYS A 227 31.19 -2.13 24.58
C LYS A 227 31.36 -3.50 23.90
N GLY A 228 30.51 -3.83 22.93
CA GLY A 228 30.30 -5.21 22.48
C GLY A 228 29.52 -6.02 23.51
N ILE A 229 29.04 -7.19 23.10
CA ILE A 229 28.30 -8.13 23.95
C ILE A 229 29.08 -9.43 24.03
N GLU A 230 29.34 -9.91 25.25
CA GLU A 230 29.97 -11.21 25.48
C GLU A 230 28.90 -12.30 25.60
N GLU A 231 28.98 -13.33 24.77
CA GLU A 231 28.14 -14.53 24.87
C GLU A 231 28.62 -15.45 26.01
N LEU A 232 27.75 -16.36 26.47
CA LEU A 232 28.07 -17.33 27.54
C LEU A 232 29.27 -18.25 27.23
N ASN A 233 29.58 -18.43 25.95
CA ASN A 233 30.73 -19.21 25.47
C ASN A 233 32.03 -18.37 25.39
N GLY A 234 31.99 -17.09 25.77
CA GLY A 234 33.11 -16.15 25.70
C GLY A 234 33.29 -15.45 24.33
N THR A 235 32.43 -15.72 23.34
CA THR A 235 32.50 -15.05 22.04
C THR A 235 32.02 -13.60 22.17
N MET A 236 32.84 -12.65 21.69
CA MET A 236 32.47 -11.25 21.62
C MET A 236 31.69 -10.94 20.33
N VAL A 237 30.52 -10.32 20.48
CA VAL A 237 29.65 -9.86 19.40
C VAL A 237 29.68 -8.34 19.35
N TYR A 238 30.05 -7.79 18.19
CA TYR A 238 30.16 -6.34 18.00
C TYR A 238 29.08 -5.81 17.07
N LEU A 239 28.44 -4.71 17.47
CA LEU A 239 27.42 -4.02 16.68
C LEU A 239 28.10 -2.93 15.86
N LYS A 240 28.55 -3.28 14.65
CA LYS A 240 29.32 -2.35 13.80
C LYS A 240 28.40 -1.47 12.95
N GLN A 241 27.49 -2.09 12.21
CA GLN A 241 26.56 -1.36 11.32
C GLN A 241 25.12 -1.87 11.43
N PRO A 242 24.11 -0.99 11.41
CA PRO A 242 22.71 -1.40 11.39
C PRO A 242 22.30 -1.97 10.02
N TYR A 243 21.41 -2.95 10.04
CA TYR A 243 20.59 -3.32 8.88
C TYR A 243 19.31 -2.48 8.92
N TYR A 244 19.17 -1.52 8.01
CA TYR A 244 18.03 -0.61 8.00
C TYR A 244 16.76 -1.26 7.44
N SER A 245 15.65 -1.05 8.13
CA SER A 245 14.29 -1.36 7.70
C SER A 245 13.67 -0.16 6.97
N THR A 246 13.00 -0.39 5.85
CA THR A 246 12.15 0.61 5.18
C THR A 246 10.69 0.54 5.60
N ARG A 247 10.27 -0.58 6.22
CA ARG A 247 8.94 -0.72 6.83
C ARG A 247 8.77 0.25 8.00
N VAL A 248 7.57 0.82 8.11
CA VAL A 248 7.17 1.73 9.19
C VAL A 248 5.68 1.59 9.48
N ASN A 249 5.27 1.79 10.74
CA ASN A 249 3.86 1.98 11.07
C ASN A 249 3.38 3.30 10.43
N ALA A 250 2.28 3.27 9.69
CA ALA A 250 1.72 4.44 9.02
C ALA A 250 1.54 5.62 9.99
N ALA A 251 1.08 5.37 11.22
CA ALA A 251 0.89 6.39 12.24
C ALA A 251 2.17 7.16 12.61
N ASP A 252 3.34 6.53 12.43
CA ASP A 252 4.66 7.02 12.83
C ASP A 252 5.47 7.53 11.61
N ILE A 253 4.84 7.68 10.44
CA ILE A 253 5.53 8.11 9.20
C ILE A 253 6.21 9.47 9.36
N ASP A 254 5.65 10.39 10.15
CA ASP A 254 6.22 11.73 10.37
C ASP A 254 7.59 11.65 11.04
N SER A 255 7.73 10.77 12.04
CA SER A 255 9.01 10.51 12.69
C SER A 255 10.02 9.92 11.71
N ARG A 256 9.58 8.99 10.83
CA ARG A 256 10.45 8.45 9.78
C ARG A 256 10.92 9.53 8.80
N VAL A 257 10.03 10.44 8.39
CA VAL A 257 10.39 11.58 7.53
C VAL A 257 11.46 12.45 8.18
N GLN A 258 11.33 12.73 9.47
CA GLN A 258 12.33 13.50 10.23
C GLN A 258 13.68 12.76 10.29
N VAL A 259 13.68 11.46 10.59
CA VAL A 259 14.91 10.64 10.64
C VAL A 259 15.63 10.64 9.29
N LEU A 260 14.90 10.44 8.18
CA LEU A 260 15.48 10.42 6.83
C LEU A 260 15.97 11.81 6.39
N ALA A 261 15.38 12.89 6.91
CA ALA A 261 15.84 14.25 6.68
C ALA A 261 17.09 14.62 7.52
N GLN A 262 17.21 14.10 8.75
CA GLN A 262 18.28 14.44 9.70
C GLN A 262 19.63 13.76 9.40
N THR A 263 19.67 12.69 8.60
CA THR A 263 20.93 11.98 8.28
C THR A 263 21.91 12.81 7.43
N ALA A 264 21.58 14.07 7.11
CA ALA A 264 22.47 15.02 6.44
C ALA A 264 23.53 15.67 7.37
N GLY A 265 23.55 15.35 8.67
CA GLY A 265 24.28 16.16 9.68
C GLY A 265 25.09 15.42 10.74
N ARG A 266 25.71 14.27 10.45
CA ARG A 266 26.80 13.75 11.31
C ARG A 266 28.14 14.04 10.65
N GLU A 267 28.89 14.91 11.31
CA GLU A 267 30.14 15.54 10.90
C GLU A 267 31.22 14.49 10.56
N ASP A 268 31.58 14.39 9.28
CA ASP A 268 32.95 14.15 8.84
C ASP A 268 33.13 14.84 7.48
N ALA A 269 33.74 16.02 7.55
CA ALA A 269 33.96 16.93 6.45
C ALA A 269 35.03 16.41 5.48
N GLN A 270 34.70 15.40 4.68
CA GLN A 270 35.48 15.03 3.48
C GLN A 270 34.73 14.17 2.44
N SER A 271 33.48 13.79 2.71
CA SER A 271 32.60 13.12 1.77
C SER A 271 31.28 13.90 1.72
N SER A 272 30.74 14.16 0.54
CA SER A 272 29.40 14.72 0.36
C SER A 272 28.34 13.68 0.74
N ASN A 273 28.31 13.26 2.02
CA ASN A 273 27.43 12.21 2.52
C ASN A 273 25.98 12.62 2.33
N LYS A 274 25.35 12.02 1.32
CA LYS A 274 23.99 12.27 0.88
C LYS A 274 23.02 11.68 1.91
N ALA A 275 21.91 12.38 2.15
CA ALA A 275 20.95 12.17 3.25
C ALA A 275 20.23 10.80 3.23
N GLY A 276 19.44 10.49 4.28
CA GLY A 276 18.76 9.20 4.45
C GLY A 276 17.77 8.86 3.33
N PHE A 277 17.07 9.85 2.77
CA PHE A 277 16.24 9.67 1.57
C PHE A 277 17.07 9.23 0.36
N TRP A 278 18.25 9.80 0.17
CA TRP A 278 19.15 9.43 -0.92
C TRP A 278 19.63 7.99 -0.77
N GLU A 279 20.02 7.56 0.45
CA GLU A 279 20.46 6.19 0.69
C GLU A 279 19.37 5.16 0.34
N GLU A 280 18.13 5.38 0.78
CA GLU A 280 17.02 4.47 0.47
C GLU A 280 16.69 4.45 -1.02
N PHE A 281 16.74 5.62 -1.67
CA PHE A 281 16.49 5.73 -3.11
C PHE A 281 17.62 5.11 -3.94
N ASP A 282 18.88 5.28 -3.55
CA ASP A 282 20.04 4.68 -4.20
C ASP A 282 20.01 3.14 -4.06
N ALA A 283 19.56 2.63 -2.92
CA ALA A 283 19.33 1.19 -2.73
C ALA A 283 18.27 0.63 -3.71
N LEU A 284 17.21 1.38 -4.02
CA LEU A 284 16.26 1.02 -5.07
C LEU A 284 16.88 1.01 -6.47
N GLN A 285 17.71 2.02 -6.79
CA GLN A 285 18.41 2.09 -8.07
C GLN A 285 19.35 0.89 -8.28
N LYS A 286 20.06 0.45 -7.24
CA LYS A 286 20.93 -0.73 -7.29
C LYS A 286 20.15 -2.03 -7.51
N GLN A 287 18.93 -2.13 -7.01
CA GLN A 287 18.07 -3.29 -7.23
C GLN A 287 17.54 -3.34 -8.67
N GLU A 288 17.28 -2.19 -9.30
CA GLU A 288 16.81 -2.11 -10.69
C GLU A 288 17.79 -2.78 -11.67
N ALA A 289 19.10 -2.74 -11.40
CA ALA A 289 20.11 -3.42 -12.22
C ALA A 289 19.95 -4.96 -12.25
N LYS A 290 19.25 -5.54 -11.25
CA LYS A 290 18.95 -6.97 -11.16
C LYS A 290 17.66 -7.33 -11.90
N LEU A 291 16.78 -6.36 -12.16
CA LEU A 291 15.52 -6.58 -12.84
C LEU A 291 15.74 -6.64 -14.36
N ARG A 292 15.93 -7.85 -14.89
CA ARG A 292 16.09 -8.11 -16.32
C ARG A 292 14.81 -8.71 -16.89
N LYS A 293 13.84 -7.85 -17.20
CA LYS A 293 12.62 -8.23 -17.93
C LYS A 293 12.72 -7.87 -19.42
N SER A 294 12.11 -8.68 -20.26
CA SER A 294 12.09 -8.47 -21.71
C SER A 294 11.24 -7.25 -22.09
N ARG A 295 11.63 -6.60 -23.18
CA ARG A 295 10.96 -5.40 -23.75
C ARG A 295 10.98 -5.50 -25.28
N ASP A 296 10.97 -6.73 -25.79
CA ASP A 296 11.28 -7.06 -27.16
C ASP A 296 10.20 -6.54 -28.10
N GLU A 297 8.93 -6.54 -27.66
CA GLU A 297 7.81 -5.99 -28.41
C GLU A 297 7.96 -4.49 -28.66
N GLY A 298 8.44 -3.75 -27.65
CA GLY A 298 8.74 -2.32 -27.80
C GLY A 298 9.95 -2.01 -28.67
N MET A 299 10.88 -2.97 -28.83
CA MET A 299 12.08 -2.82 -29.66
C MET A 299 11.87 -3.15 -31.14
N ARG A 300 10.71 -3.73 -31.50
CA ARG A 300 10.38 -4.04 -32.89
C ARG A 300 10.49 -2.81 -33.80
N PRO A 301 11.02 -2.94 -35.04
CA PRO A 301 11.12 -1.84 -35.98
C PRO A 301 9.80 -1.09 -36.21
N GLU A 302 8.69 -1.83 -36.28
CA GLU A 302 7.32 -1.33 -36.50
C GLU A 302 6.82 -0.47 -35.34
N ASN A 303 7.24 -0.79 -34.11
CA ASN A 303 6.80 -0.14 -32.88
C ASN A 303 7.67 1.05 -32.47
N LYS A 304 8.84 1.23 -33.11
CA LYS A 304 9.81 2.27 -32.75
C LYS A 304 9.22 3.68 -32.79
N SER A 305 8.38 3.98 -33.78
CA SER A 305 7.71 5.28 -33.91
C SER A 305 6.60 5.49 -32.87
N LYS A 306 5.99 4.40 -32.38
CA LYS A 306 4.96 4.41 -31.33
C LYS A 306 5.53 4.71 -29.93
N ASN A 307 6.87 4.79 -29.81
CA ASN A 307 7.57 5.10 -28.58
C ASN A 307 8.04 6.57 -28.56
N ARG A 308 7.52 7.37 -27.62
CA ARG A 308 7.98 8.76 -27.43
C ARG A 308 9.47 8.86 -27.11
N TYR A 309 9.99 7.89 -26.35
CA TYR A 309 11.40 7.77 -26.03
C TYR A 309 11.90 6.39 -26.42
N LYS A 310 12.96 6.35 -27.23
CA LYS A 310 13.54 5.11 -27.78
C LYS A 310 13.83 4.03 -26.73
N ASN A 311 14.24 4.45 -25.53
CA ASN A 311 14.74 3.54 -24.49
C ASN A 311 13.76 3.34 -23.32
N ILE A 312 12.55 3.92 -23.39
CA ILE A 312 11.52 3.78 -22.36
C ILE A 312 10.40 2.94 -22.95
N LEU A 313 10.49 1.63 -22.73
CA LEU A 313 9.67 0.61 -23.37
C LEU A 313 8.89 -0.17 -22.29
N PRO A 314 7.69 -0.68 -22.60
CA PRO A 314 6.94 -1.50 -21.66
C PRO A 314 7.63 -2.86 -21.49
N PHE A 315 7.50 -3.48 -20.31
CA PHE A 315 7.83 -4.91 -20.19
C PHE A 315 6.82 -5.76 -20.94
N ASP A 316 7.27 -6.83 -21.57
CA ASP A 316 6.41 -7.66 -22.42
C ASP A 316 5.38 -8.46 -21.62
N ASP A 317 5.72 -8.89 -20.40
CA ASP A 317 4.87 -9.70 -19.53
C ASP A 317 3.66 -8.95 -18.95
N THR A 318 3.73 -7.63 -18.90
CA THR A 318 2.65 -6.78 -18.36
C THR A 318 2.14 -5.74 -19.36
N ARG A 319 2.59 -5.75 -20.62
CA ARG A 319 2.15 -4.75 -21.60
C ARG A 319 0.65 -4.82 -21.90
N VAL A 320 0.09 -3.76 -22.49
CA VAL A 320 -1.23 -3.89 -23.14
C VAL A 320 -1.02 -4.63 -24.45
N VAL A 321 -1.96 -5.52 -24.75
CA VAL A 321 -2.15 -6.07 -26.08
C VAL A 321 -3.44 -5.47 -26.61
N LEU A 322 -3.39 -4.69 -27.69
CA LEU A 322 -4.60 -4.12 -28.30
C LEU A 322 -5.38 -5.22 -29.03
N GLU A 323 -6.64 -5.41 -28.66
CA GLU A 323 -7.46 -6.54 -29.14
C GLU A 323 -7.92 -6.40 -30.58
N SER A 324 -8.12 -5.17 -31.06
CA SER A 324 -8.62 -4.88 -32.41
C SER A 324 -7.52 -4.78 -33.47
N GLY A 325 -6.26 -5.01 -33.10
CA GLY A 325 -5.15 -4.95 -34.05
C GLY A 325 -5.30 -6.03 -35.11
N ASP A 326 -5.11 -5.68 -36.39
CA ASP A 326 -5.11 -6.67 -37.47
C ASP A 326 -4.02 -7.72 -37.20
N PRO A 327 -4.37 -9.00 -36.96
CA PRO A 327 -3.40 -10.04 -36.64
C PRO A 327 -2.39 -10.30 -37.77
N SER A 328 -2.70 -9.88 -39.00
CA SER A 328 -1.80 -9.97 -40.15
C SER A 328 -0.76 -8.84 -40.20
N VAL A 329 -0.98 -7.76 -39.44
CA VAL A 329 -0.08 -6.60 -39.36
C VAL A 329 0.77 -6.69 -38.10
N ILE A 330 2.07 -6.90 -38.28
CA ILE A 330 3.03 -6.97 -37.16
C ILE A 330 3.04 -5.63 -36.39
N GLY A 331 2.88 -5.69 -35.07
CA GLY A 331 2.88 -4.52 -34.19
C GLY A 331 1.55 -3.74 -34.16
N SER A 332 0.49 -4.27 -34.77
CA SER A 332 -0.87 -3.69 -34.68
C SER A 332 -1.44 -3.78 -33.25
N ASP A 333 -0.98 -4.75 -32.46
CA ASP A 333 -1.38 -4.99 -31.08
C ASP A 333 -0.61 -4.14 -30.05
N TYR A 334 0.32 -3.29 -30.51
CA TYR A 334 1.24 -2.57 -29.65
C TYR A 334 0.77 -1.17 -29.29
N ILE A 335 0.75 -0.92 -27.98
CA ILE A 335 0.81 0.40 -27.38
C ILE A 335 1.82 0.37 -26.23
N ASN A 336 2.59 1.45 -26.05
CA ASN A 336 3.55 1.52 -24.96
C ASN A 336 2.81 1.74 -23.64
N ALA A 337 2.51 0.70 -22.88
CA ALA A 337 1.69 0.79 -21.67
C ALA A 337 1.73 -0.53 -20.90
N ASN A 338 1.63 -0.52 -19.55
CA ASN A 338 1.69 -1.74 -18.71
C ASN A 338 0.53 -1.83 -17.71
N TYR A 339 0.06 -3.03 -17.38
CA TYR A 339 -0.78 -3.23 -16.20
C TYR A 339 0.09 -3.01 -14.95
N VAL A 340 -0.42 -2.32 -13.92
CA VAL A 340 0.27 -2.20 -12.62
C VAL A 340 -0.72 -2.46 -11.51
N LYS A 341 -0.68 -3.67 -10.98
CA LYS A 341 -1.61 -4.15 -9.97
C LYS A 341 -0.96 -4.11 -8.59
N ASP A 342 -1.78 -3.95 -7.55
CA ASP A 342 -1.36 -4.26 -6.20
C ASP A 342 -1.33 -5.79 -6.01
N GLN A 343 -0.13 -6.38 -6.10
CA GLN A 343 0.02 -7.82 -5.91
C GLN A 343 -0.31 -8.28 -4.48
N GLY A 344 -0.43 -7.36 -3.51
CA GLY A 344 -0.82 -7.67 -2.13
C GLY A 344 -2.32 -7.98 -1.93
N LYS A 345 -3.16 -7.81 -2.95
CA LYS A 345 -4.62 -7.91 -2.88
C LYS A 345 -5.25 -9.12 -3.60
N ALA A 346 -4.45 -10.10 -4.03
CA ALA A 346 -4.90 -11.21 -4.88
C ALA A 346 -5.96 -12.17 -4.29
N GLY A 347 -6.64 -11.84 -3.17
CA GLY A 347 -7.62 -12.72 -2.53
C GLY A 347 -8.91 -12.06 -2.00
N HIS A 348 -9.12 -10.74 -2.06
CA HIS A 348 -10.32 -10.13 -1.46
C HIS A 348 -10.91 -9.02 -2.35
N LEU A 349 -12.08 -9.31 -2.93
CA LEU A 349 -13.00 -8.43 -3.65
C LEU A 349 -12.45 -7.80 -4.94
N GLY A 350 -12.93 -8.31 -6.07
CA GLY A 350 -12.66 -7.77 -7.40
C GLY A 350 -13.22 -6.36 -7.55
N GLY A 351 -12.36 -5.48 -8.08
CA GLY A 351 -12.73 -4.14 -8.49
C GLY A 351 -11.92 -3.03 -7.82
N ASP A 352 -10.58 -3.08 -7.92
CA ASP A 352 -9.72 -1.90 -7.88
C ASP A 352 -8.37 -2.27 -8.52
N GLU A 353 -8.43 -2.47 -9.83
CA GLU A 353 -7.22 -2.60 -10.65
C GLU A 353 -6.80 -1.18 -11.07
N ALA A 354 -5.69 -0.68 -10.52
CA ALA A 354 -5.01 0.45 -11.14
C ALA A 354 -4.29 -0.05 -12.40
N VAL A 355 -4.27 0.74 -13.47
CA VAL A 355 -3.54 0.38 -14.68
C VAL A 355 -2.63 1.52 -15.12
N ASN A 356 -1.34 1.23 -15.15
CA ASN A 356 -0.31 2.22 -15.43
C ASN A 356 -0.04 2.38 -16.92
N ARG A 357 -0.79 3.25 -17.61
CA ARG A 357 -0.76 3.24 -19.07
C ARG A 357 -0.66 4.60 -19.71
N CYS A 358 0.60 4.93 -20.06
CA CYS A 358 1.08 5.30 -21.40
C CYS A 358 2.25 6.32 -21.25
N PRO A 359 3.39 6.23 -21.96
CA PRO A 359 4.21 7.40 -22.28
C PRO A 359 3.50 8.20 -23.39
N ASN A 360 2.38 8.81 -23.04
CA ASN A 360 1.64 9.79 -23.83
C ASN A 360 1.21 9.41 -25.25
N CYS A 361 0.05 9.94 -25.62
CA CYS A 361 -0.34 10.00 -27.02
C CYS A 361 0.74 10.78 -27.79
N LEU A 362 1.36 10.13 -28.76
CA LEU A 362 1.94 10.75 -29.94
C LEU A 362 0.79 10.96 -30.93
N ALA A 363 0.97 11.86 -31.91
CA ALA A 363 -0.05 12.05 -32.94
C ALA A 363 -0.45 10.72 -33.61
N ILE A 364 0.52 9.81 -33.80
CA ILE A 364 0.30 8.50 -34.43
C ILE A 364 -0.35 7.45 -33.52
N THR A 365 -0.36 7.66 -32.19
CA THR A 365 -0.88 6.68 -31.21
C THR A 365 -2.20 7.13 -30.57
N VAL A 366 -2.83 8.22 -31.05
CA VAL A 366 -4.12 8.70 -30.52
C VAL A 366 -5.21 7.63 -30.69
N ASN A 367 -5.24 6.94 -31.84
CA ASN A 367 -6.23 5.90 -32.11
C ASN A 367 -5.99 4.67 -31.24
N ASP A 368 -4.74 4.21 -31.15
CA ASP A 368 -4.30 3.13 -30.25
C ASP A 368 -4.69 3.41 -28.78
N PHE A 369 -4.57 4.67 -28.36
CA PHE A 369 -4.95 5.09 -27.01
C PHE A 369 -6.46 4.92 -26.77
N TRP A 370 -7.31 5.38 -27.68
CA TRP A 370 -8.76 5.24 -27.52
C TRP A 370 -9.25 3.80 -27.67
N GLN A 371 -8.58 2.99 -28.50
CA GLN A 371 -8.77 1.54 -28.52
C GLN A 371 -8.49 0.92 -27.14
N MET A 372 -7.38 1.30 -26.50
CA MET A 372 -7.06 0.86 -25.14
C MET A 372 -8.13 1.31 -24.13
N VAL A 373 -8.56 2.59 -24.16
CA VAL A 373 -9.62 3.09 -23.26
C VAL A 373 -10.89 2.25 -23.40
N TRP A 374 -11.28 1.94 -24.64
CA TRP A 374 -12.49 1.18 -24.93
C TRP A 374 -12.40 -0.28 -24.48
N GLN A 375 -11.35 -1.02 -24.89
CA GLN A 375 -11.24 -2.45 -24.59
C GLN A 375 -11.13 -2.71 -23.08
N GLU A 376 -10.42 -1.86 -22.36
CA GLU A 376 -10.23 -2.00 -20.92
C GLU A 376 -11.46 -1.52 -20.12
N ARG A 377 -12.49 -0.97 -20.80
CA ARG A 377 -13.67 -0.37 -20.18
C ARG A 377 -13.30 0.72 -19.16
N SER A 378 -12.16 1.38 -19.36
CA SER A 378 -11.66 2.42 -18.46
C SER A 378 -12.61 3.61 -18.46
N ARG A 379 -12.90 4.15 -17.26
CA ARG A 379 -13.85 5.28 -17.09
C ARG A 379 -13.19 6.56 -16.60
N VAL A 380 -11.97 6.45 -16.09
CA VAL A 380 -11.23 7.57 -15.51
C VAL A 380 -9.83 7.62 -16.12
N ILE A 381 -9.45 8.79 -16.63
CA ILE A 381 -8.13 9.09 -17.18
C ILE A 381 -7.47 10.17 -16.34
N VAL A 382 -6.23 9.95 -15.92
CA VAL A 382 -5.43 10.83 -15.08
C VAL A 382 -4.19 11.27 -15.86
N MET A 383 -4.18 12.52 -16.30
CA MET A 383 -3.08 13.16 -17.02
C MET A 383 -2.30 14.07 -16.07
N THR A 384 -1.00 13.84 -15.91
CA THR A 384 -0.15 14.56 -14.93
C THR A 384 0.87 15.49 -15.59
N THR A 385 0.51 16.05 -16.73
CA THR A 385 1.34 16.98 -17.51
C THR A 385 0.49 18.03 -18.21
N ARG A 386 1.10 19.16 -18.54
CA ARG A 386 0.60 20.03 -19.62
C ARG A 386 1.01 19.44 -20.98
N GLU A 387 0.33 19.88 -22.03
CA GLU A 387 0.61 19.49 -23.43
C GLU A 387 2.03 19.89 -23.82
N VAL A 388 2.43 21.10 -23.43
CA VAL A 388 3.74 21.71 -23.68
C VAL A 388 4.31 22.24 -22.38
N GLU A 389 5.57 21.89 -22.08
CA GLU A 389 6.31 22.39 -20.92
C GLU A 389 7.68 22.90 -21.42
N LYS A 390 8.03 24.14 -21.08
CA LYS A 390 9.26 24.83 -21.56
C LYS A 390 9.47 24.74 -23.08
N GLY A 391 8.39 24.89 -23.86
CA GLY A 391 8.45 24.80 -25.32
C GLY A 391 8.71 23.39 -25.86
N ARG A 392 8.68 22.34 -25.03
CA ARG A 392 8.79 20.95 -25.46
C ARG A 392 7.45 20.26 -25.36
N ASN A 393 7.05 19.60 -26.45
CA ASN A 393 5.83 18.80 -26.50
C ASN A 393 5.95 17.60 -25.54
N LYS A 394 5.11 17.60 -24.51
CA LYS A 394 4.95 16.48 -23.58
C LYS A 394 3.88 15.55 -24.07
N CYS A 395 2.66 16.03 -24.31
CA CYS A 395 1.53 15.22 -24.77
C CYS A 395 0.78 15.96 -25.89
N VAL A 396 0.36 15.25 -26.94
CA VAL A 396 -0.61 15.85 -27.88
C VAL A 396 -2.02 15.73 -27.31
N PRO A 397 -2.92 16.69 -27.55
CA PRO A 397 -4.33 16.55 -27.22
C PRO A 397 -4.96 15.39 -27.99
N TYR A 398 -5.48 14.41 -27.24
CA TYR A 398 -6.22 13.27 -27.78
C TYR A 398 -7.74 13.42 -27.62
N TRP A 399 -8.20 14.55 -27.09
CA TRP A 399 -9.60 14.93 -26.93
C TRP A 399 -9.95 16.10 -27.87
N PRO A 400 -11.23 16.33 -28.21
CA PRO A 400 -11.68 17.55 -28.89
C PRO A 400 -11.82 18.74 -27.94
N GLU A 401 -11.88 19.95 -28.49
CA GLU A 401 -12.28 21.15 -27.74
C GLU A 401 -13.71 21.01 -27.18
N LEU A 402 -14.07 21.83 -26.18
CA LEU A 402 -15.39 21.81 -25.55
C LEU A 402 -16.52 21.86 -26.61
N GLU A 403 -17.53 21.00 -26.43
CA GLU A 403 -18.65 20.77 -27.37
C GLU A 403 -18.24 20.21 -28.75
N GLY A 404 -16.95 20.02 -28.98
CA GLY A 404 -16.40 19.42 -30.19
C GLY A 404 -16.45 17.89 -30.18
N THR A 405 -16.23 17.34 -31.37
CA THR A 405 -16.14 15.90 -31.61
C THR A 405 -14.87 15.59 -32.39
N LYS A 406 -14.25 14.43 -32.12
CA LYS A 406 -13.05 13.95 -32.78
C LYS A 406 -13.17 12.48 -33.14
N GLU A 407 -12.87 12.15 -34.39
CA GLU A 407 -12.73 10.77 -34.85
C GLU A 407 -11.37 10.22 -34.42
N CYS A 408 -11.38 9.07 -33.76
CA CYS A 408 -10.21 8.41 -33.17
C CYS A 408 -10.21 6.92 -33.54
N GLY A 409 -9.86 6.60 -34.79
CA GLY A 409 -9.99 5.23 -35.31
C GLY A 409 -11.46 4.84 -35.42
N ASN A 410 -11.84 3.70 -34.84
CA ASN A 410 -13.22 3.19 -34.87
C ASN A 410 -14.16 3.88 -33.87
N TYR A 411 -13.72 4.97 -33.25
CA TYR A 411 -14.42 5.64 -32.17
C TYR A 411 -14.67 7.11 -32.48
N LEU A 412 -15.80 7.60 -32.00
CA LEU A 412 -16.14 9.01 -31.95
C LEU A 412 -16.02 9.48 -30.50
N VAL A 413 -15.21 10.51 -30.27
CA VAL A 413 -15.00 11.09 -28.94
C VAL A 413 -15.57 12.50 -28.92
N ARG A 414 -16.47 12.78 -27.99
CA ARG A 414 -17.11 14.09 -27.79
C ARG A 414 -16.69 14.69 -26.46
N ASN A 415 -16.41 15.98 -26.40
CA ASN A 415 -16.16 16.70 -25.15
C ASN A 415 -17.43 17.39 -24.69
N VAL A 416 -18.07 16.82 -23.67
CA VAL A 416 -19.40 17.22 -23.19
C VAL A 416 -19.31 18.45 -22.31
N SER A 417 -18.34 18.49 -21.41
CA SER A 417 -18.17 19.59 -20.48
C SER A 417 -16.74 19.69 -19.95
N GLU A 418 -16.38 20.88 -19.50
CA GLU A 418 -15.09 21.13 -18.85
C GLU A 418 -15.29 21.91 -17.53
N HIS A 419 -14.54 21.52 -16.51
CA HIS A 419 -14.53 22.17 -15.21
C HIS A 419 -13.10 22.49 -14.78
N ASN A 420 -12.84 23.73 -14.40
CA ASN A 420 -11.54 24.16 -13.89
C ASN A 420 -11.55 24.17 -12.36
N ALA A 421 -10.60 23.47 -11.76
CA ALA A 421 -10.23 23.60 -10.36
C ALA A 421 -8.91 24.38 -10.24
N ALA A 422 -8.45 24.64 -9.02
CA ALA A 422 -7.20 25.37 -8.78
C ALA A 422 -5.99 24.65 -9.40
N ASP A 423 -5.88 23.34 -9.19
CA ASP A 423 -4.70 22.57 -9.56
C ASP A 423 -4.89 21.64 -10.77
N TYR A 424 -6.13 21.45 -11.21
CA TYR A 424 -6.47 20.50 -12.26
C TYR A 424 -7.69 20.95 -13.07
N LYS A 425 -7.82 20.39 -14.27
CA LYS A 425 -8.97 20.52 -15.15
C LYS A 425 -9.65 19.17 -15.27
N VAL A 426 -10.98 19.15 -15.27
CA VAL A 426 -11.79 17.96 -15.52
C VAL A 426 -12.50 18.14 -16.85
N ARG A 427 -12.48 17.12 -17.71
CA ARG A 427 -13.33 17.05 -18.90
C ARG A 427 -14.23 15.83 -18.79
N ILE A 428 -15.49 15.99 -19.10
CA ILE A 428 -16.42 14.88 -19.27
C ILE A 428 -16.46 14.58 -20.75
N LEU A 429 -15.92 13.42 -21.13
CA LEU A 429 -15.87 12.97 -22.50
C LEU A 429 -16.88 11.84 -22.70
N GLU A 430 -17.40 11.71 -23.90
CA GLU A 430 -18.18 10.56 -24.33
C GLU A 430 -17.45 9.86 -25.46
N ILE A 431 -17.39 8.52 -25.40
CA ILE A 431 -16.86 7.68 -26.47
C ILE A 431 -17.95 6.72 -26.96
N SER A 432 -18.12 6.62 -28.27
CA SER A 432 -19.00 5.65 -28.94
C SER A 432 -18.30 5.01 -30.14
N PRO A 433 -18.62 3.76 -30.51
CA PRO A 433 -18.20 3.18 -31.78
C PRO A 433 -18.75 3.97 -32.98
N GLN A 434 -18.02 4.01 -34.10
CA GLN A 434 -18.47 4.67 -35.34
C GLN A 434 -19.51 3.85 -36.13
N ASP A 435 -19.44 2.51 -36.06
CA ASP A 435 -20.21 1.61 -36.92
C ASP A 435 -21.67 1.35 -36.47
N GLU A 436 -22.12 2.01 -35.41
CA GLU A 436 -23.55 2.08 -35.12
C GLU A 436 -24.20 3.17 -35.98
N VAL A 437 -24.46 2.81 -37.24
CA VAL A 437 -25.67 3.31 -37.89
C VAL A 437 -26.80 2.99 -36.93
N CYS A 438 -27.38 4.03 -36.36
CA CYS A 438 -28.60 3.99 -35.58
C CYS A 438 -29.70 3.45 -36.51
N VAL A 439 -29.76 2.13 -36.69
CA VAL A 439 -30.94 1.46 -37.21
C VAL A 439 -31.98 1.78 -36.17
N CYS A 440 -32.98 2.52 -36.58
CA CYS A 440 -34.06 2.99 -35.74
C CYS A 440 -34.83 1.75 -35.28
N VAL A 441 -34.36 1.09 -34.22
CA VAL A 441 -35.09 0.01 -33.57
C VAL A 441 -36.06 0.70 -32.63
N ASP A 442 -37.33 0.34 -32.81
CA ASP A 442 -38.50 0.80 -32.08
C ASP A 442 -38.19 1.10 -30.58
N PRO A 443 -38.41 2.33 -30.09
CA PRO A 443 -38.13 2.72 -28.71
C PRO A 443 -38.90 1.90 -27.65
N ALA A 444 -39.84 1.04 -28.07
CA ALA A 444 -40.59 0.15 -27.19
C ALA A 444 -39.91 -1.21 -26.89
N LEU A 445 -38.81 -1.59 -27.55
CA LEU A 445 -38.21 -2.94 -27.44
C LEU A 445 -36.79 -3.00 -26.85
N SER A 446 -36.17 -1.88 -26.47
CA SER A 446 -34.86 -1.85 -25.80
C SER A 446 -35.02 -1.86 -24.27
N LEU A 447 -35.08 -3.06 -23.67
CA LEU A 447 -35.02 -3.26 -22.22
C LEU A 447 -33.66 -3.80 -21.74
N SER A 448 -32.64 -3.78 -22.60
CA SER A 448 -31.24 -4.00 -22.22
C SER A 448 -30.47 -2.70 -22.45
N GLN A 449 -29.89 -2.11 -21.41
CA GLN A 449 -28.99 -0.96 -21.51
C GLN A 449 -27.91 -1.26 -22.56
N SER A 450 -28.02 -0.65 -23.72
CA SER A 450 -27.05 -0.81 -24.79
C SER A 450 -25.77 -0.06 -24.41
N GLU A 451 -24.61 -0.68 -24.64
CA GLU A 451 -23.28 -0.13 -24.28
C GLU A 451 -22.77 0.91 -25.30
N ASP A 452 -23.66 1.48 -26.09
CA ASP A 452 -23.36 2.22 -27.32
C ASP A 452 -22.53 3.49 -27.07
N THR A 453 -22.65 4.08 -25.89
CA THR A 453 -21.86 5.24 -25.46
C THR A 453 -21.35 5.09 -24.03
N ARG A 454 -20.13 5.56 -23.80
CA ARG A 454 -19.47 5.50 -22.50
C ARG A 454 -18.99 6.89 -22.08
N GLU A 455 -19.39 7.32 -20.90
CA GLU A 455 -18.83 8.51 -20.25
C GLU A 455 -17.44 8.21 -19.70
N ILE A 456 -16.51 9.14 -19.92
CA ILE A 456 -15.10 9.07 -19.54
C ILE A 456 -14.75 10.38 -18.81
N TRP A 457 -14.28 10.26 -17.57
CA TRP A 457 -13.83 11.39 -16.76
C TRP A 457 -12.33 11.61 -16.94
N HIS A 458 -11.97 12.69 -17.61
CA HIS A 458 -10.59 13.08 -17.88
C HIS A 458 -10.11 14.13 -16.88
N TYR A 459 -9.19 13.74 -16.00
CA TYR A 459 -8.57 14.57 -14.99
C TYR A 459 -7.16 14.97 -15.41
N GLN A 460 -6.93 16.26 -15.67
CA GLN A 460 -5.62 16.80 -16.05
C GLN A 460 -5.05 17.68 -14.94
N TYR A 461 -4.00 17.21 -14.25
CA TYR A 461 -3.30 17.98 -13.23
C TYR A 461 -2.35 18.99 -13.87
N MET A 462 -2.53 20.27 -13.54
CA MET A 462 -1.90 21.42 -14.19
C MET A 462 -0.81 22.07 -13.32
N SER A 463 -0.82 21.83 -12.01
CA SER A 463 0.10 22.47 -11.06
C SER A 463 1.41 21.69 -10.82
N TRP A 464 1.67 20.60 -11.55
CA TRP A 464 2.95 19.89 -11.40
C TRP A 464 4.07 20.70 -12.07
N PRO A 465 5.19 21.00 -11.37
CA PRO A 465 6.26 21.80 -11.95
C PRO A 465 7.08 21.06 -13.02
N ASP A 466 7.62 21.81 -13.96
CA ASP A 466 8.46 21.26 -15.04
C ASP A 466 9.72 20.52 -14.52
N HIS A 467 10.26 20.97 -13.38
CA HIS A 467 11.36 20.30 -12.67
C HIS A 467 10.98 20.02 -11.23
N GLY A 468 11.38 18.85 -10.75
CA GLY A 468 11.14 18.42 -9.37
C GLY A 468 9.69 17.96 -9.14
N VAL A 469 9.16 18.40 -8.01
CA VAL A 469 7.86 17.98 -7.44
C VAL A 469 7.13 19.21 -6.92
N PRO A 470 5.80 19.17 -6.77
CA PRO A 470 5.06 20.23 -6.08
C PRO A 470 5.69 20.54 -4.71
N SER A 471 5.66 21.81 -4.30
CA SER A 471 6.23 22.23 -3.01
C SER A 471 5.48 21.61 -1.83
N GLU A 472 4.16 21.48 -1.96
CA GLU A 472 3.26 20.93 -0.96
C GLU A 472 2.44 19.76 -1.54
N PRO A 473 2.20 18.69 -0.77
CA PRO A 473 1.43 17.54 -1.25
C PRO A 473 -0.08 17.76 -1.36
N GLY A 474 -0.64 18.75 -0.64
CA GLY A 474 -2.08 18.93 -0.47
C GLY A 474 -2.90 19.00 -1.77
N GLY A 475 -2.38 19.69 -2.80
CA GLY A 475 -3.04 19.77 -4.11
C GLY A 475 -3.16 18.40 -4.79
N VAL A 476 -2.10 17.58 -4.72
CA VAL A 476 -2.08 16.21 -5.26
C VAL A 476 -3.01 15.29 -4.47
N LEU A 477 -3.01 15.37 -3.14
CA LEU A 477 -3.90 14.55 -2.30
C LEU A 477 -5.38 14.88 -2.54
N SER A 478 -5.71 16.17 -2.66
CA SER A 478 -7.06 16.64 -3.00
C SER A 478 -7.49 16.13 -4.38
N PHE A 479 -6.59 16.22 -5.36
CA PHE A 479 -6.81 15.69 -6.70
C PHE A 479 -7.09 14.18 -6.70
N LEU A 480 -6.24 13.37 -6.03
CA LEU A 480 -6.43 11.93 -5.95
C LEU A 480 -7.71 11.55 -5.22
N THR A 481 -8.08 12.27 -4.16
CA THR A 481 -9.37 12.05 -3.49
C THR A 481 -10.55 12.16 -4.46
N GLN A 482 -10.52 13.15 -5.36
CA GLN A 482 -11.57 13.37 -6.34
C GLN A 482 -11.59 12.30 -7.44
N VAL A 483 -10.41 11.90 -7.91
CA VAL A 483 -10.23 10.81 -8.89
C VAL A 483 -10.77 9.50 -8.32
N ASN A 484 -10.37 9.13 -7.10
CA ASN A 484 -10.74 7.87 -6.46
C ASN A 484 -12.23 7.81 -6.14
N ASN A 485 -12.81 8.92 -5.67
CA ASN A 485 -14.26 9.01 -5.47
C ASN A 485 -15.03 8.77 -6.77
N LYS A 486 -14.54 9.31 -7.89
CA LYS A 486 -15.19 9.11 -9.19
C LYS A 486 -15.04 7.68 -9.70
N GLN A 487 -13.87 7.06 -9.54
CA GLN A 487 -13.67 5.65 -9.89
C GLN A 487 -14.62 4.73 -9.11
N LEU A 488 -14.77 4.94 -7.80
CA LEU A 488 -15.67 4.16 -6.93
C LEU A 488 -17.17 4.41 -7.21
N GLU A 489 -17.53 5.57 -7.74
CA GLU A 489 -18.91 5.91 -8.09
C GLU A 489 -19.41 5.09 -9.30
N ILE A 490 -18.53 4.78 -10.25
CA ILE A 490 -18.88 4.15 -11.52
C ILE A 490 -18.80 2.62 -11.37
N ARG A 491 -19.97 1.97 -11.26
CA ARG A 491 -20.05 0.51 -11.16
C ARG A 491 -19.51 -0.17 -12.41
N GLY A 492 -18.68 -1.19 -12.22
CA GLY A 492 -18.07 -1.94 -13.33
C GLY A 492 -17.08 -1.11 -14.15
N ALA A 493 -16.58 0.01 -13.61
CA ALA A 493 -15.47 0.71 -14.22
C ALA A 493 -14.27 -0.22 -14.36
N GLY A 494 -13.71 -0.26 -15.56
CA GLY A 494 -12.39 -0.81 -15.77
C GLY A 494 -11.31 0.01 -15.08
N PRO A 495 -10.04 -0.34 -15.27
CA PRO A 495 -8.97 0.25 -14.51
C PRO A 495 -8.70 1.71 -14.90
N MET A 496 -8.23 2.51 -13.93
CA MET A 496 -7.84 3.90 -14.16
C MET A 496 -6.63 3.98 -15.08
N ILE A 497 -6.62 4.93 -16.02
CA ILE A 497 -5.48 5.18 -16.92
C ILE A 497 -4.68 6.37 -16.41
N VAL A 498 -3.43 6.15 -15.97
CA VAL A 498 -2.56 7.25 -15.50
C VAL A 498 -1.39 7.47 -16.46
N HIS A 499 -1.19 8.70 -16.95
CA HIS A 499 -0.09 9.03 -17.87
C HIS A 499 0.55 10.41 -17.61
N CYS A 500 1.78 10.64 -18.12
CA CYS A 500 2.54 11.87 -17.88
C CYS A 500 3.31 12.39 -19.11
N SER A 501 4.57 12.02 -19.31
CA SER A 501 5.40 12.26 -20.50
C SER A 501 5.96 10.94 -20.97
N ALA A 502 6.83 10.36 -20.13
CA ALA A 502 7.38 9.02 -20.31
C ALA A 502 6.56 7.93 -19.58
N GLY A 503 5.51 8.31 -18.84
CA GLY A 503 4.68 7.36 -18.09
C GLY A 503 5.46 6.57 -17.02
N ILE A 504 6.44 7.19 -16.35
CA ILE A 504 7.28 6.53 -15.33
C ILE A 504 7.53 7.40 -14.09
N GLY A 505 7.90 8.68 -14.24
CA GLY A 505 8.24 9.58 -13.13
C GLY A 505 7.01 10.06 -12.35
N ARG A 506 6.31 11.08 -12.87
CA ARG A 506 5.09 11.64 -12.26
C ARG A 506 3.99 10.57 -12.12
N THR A 507 3.78 9.78 -13.17
CA THR A 507 2.86 8.64 -13.18
C THR A 507 3.15 7.66 -12.05
N GLY A 508 4.40 7.21 -11.89
CA GLY A 508 4.74 6.29 -10.80
C GLY A 508 4.65 6.92 -9.43
N THR A 509 4.92 8.22 -9.32
CA THR A 509 4.74 8.96 -8.06
C THR A 509 3.26 8.96 -7.65
N ILE A 510 2.36 9.29 -8.59
CA ILE A 510 0.92 9.29 -8.36
C ILE A 510 0.40 7.91 -8.00
N ILE A 511 0.74 6.88 -8.78
CA ILE A 511 0.28 5.51 -8.54
C ILE A 511 0.72 5.02 -7.18
N VAL A 512 1.97 5.25 -6.78
CA VAL A 512 2.46 4.80 -5.48
C VAL A 512 1.76 5.53 -4.33
N ILE A 513 1.54 6.85 -4.45
CA ILE A 513 0.76 7.60 -3.44
C ILE A 513 -0.65 7.03 -3.33
N ASP A 514 -1.30 6.80 -4.47
CA ASP A 514 -2.65 6.27 -4.55
C ASP A 514 -2.78 4.90 -3.85
N MET A 515 -1.90 3.96 -4.18
CA MET A 515 -1.87 2.62 -3.57
C MET A 515 -1.63 2.65 -2.06
N LEU A 516 -0.75 3.55 -1.59
CA LEU A 516 -0.45 3.69 -0.16
C LEU A 516 -1.62 4.32 0.59
N VAL A 517 -2.25 5.35 0.03
CA VAL A 517 -3.45 5.97 0.57
C VAL A 517 -4.59 4.96 0.66
N GLU A 518 -4.82 4.19 -0.40
CA GLU A 518 -5.83 3.14 -0.42
C GLU A 518 -5.54 2.04 0.62
N THR A 519 -4.27 1.68 0.81
CA THR A 519 -3.84 0.75 1.86
C THR A 519 -4.21 1.28 3.25
N ILE A 520 -3.95 2.55 3.52
CA ILE A 520 -4.26 3.21 4.80
C ILE A 520 -5.78 3.30 4.99
N ASP A 521 -6.53 3.66 3.96
CA ASP A 521 -8.00 3.73 4.00
C ASP A 521 -8.63 2.37 4.28
N THR A 522 -8.07 1.31 3.70
CA THR A 522 -8.58 -0.06 3.83
C THR A 522 -8.21 -0.67 5.18
N LYS A 523 -6.97 -0.48 5.64
CA LYS A 523 -6.41 -1.18 6.81
C LYS A 523 -6.43 -0.34 8.09
N GLY A 524 -6.61 0.98 7.99
CA GLY A 524 -6.57 1.92 9.10
C GLY A 524 -5.20 2.58 9.32
N LEU A 525 -5.15 3.56 10.23
CA LEU A 525 -3.98 4.41 10.46
C LEU A 525 -2.78 3.70 11.12
N ASP A 526 -3.00 2.55 11.74
CA ASP A 526 -1.97 1.75 12.40
C ASP A 526 -1.44 0.62 11.50
N CYS A 527 -1.71 0.64 10.19
CA CYS A 527 -1.20 -0.40 9.30
C CYS A 527 0.31 -0.26 9.04
N ASP A 528 0.96 -1.36 8.66
CA ASP A 528 2.33 -1.30 8.15
C ASP A 528 2.36 -0.78 6.71
N ILE A 529 3.27 0.16 6.45
CA ILE A 529 3.58 0.66 5.11
C ILE A 529 5.08 0.50 4.82
N ASP A 530 5.40 0.24 3.56
CA ASP A 530 6.77 0.14 3.08
C ASP A 530 6.85 0.79 1.69
N ILE A 531 7.22 2.08 1.68
CA ILE A 531 7.26 2.90 0.46
C ILE A 531 8.29 2.32 -0.52
N GLN A 532 9.45 1.87 -0.02
CA GLN A 532 10.50 1.29 -0.85
C GLN A 532 9.98 0.03 -1.56
N LYS A 533 9.37 -0.90 -0.81
CA LYS A 533 8.83 -2.14 -1.35
C LYS A 533 7.66 -1.89 -2.31
N CYS A 534 6.79 -0.92 -2.01
CA CYS A 534 5.71 -0.52 -2.92
C CYS A 534 6.27 -0.03 -4.26
N ILE A 535 7.32 0.80 -4.23
CA ILE A 535 7.99 1.29 -5.45
C ILE A 535 8.66 0.13 -6.21
N GLN A 536 9.32 -0.78 -5.51
CA GLN A 536 9.94 -1.96 -6.12
C GLN A 536 8.90 -2.82 -6.86
N MET A 537 7.75 -3.08 -6.22
CA MET A 537 6.66 -3.85 -6.82
C MET A 537 6.07 -3.19 -8.08
N VAL A 538 5.89 -1.86 -8.10
CA VAL A 538 5.44 -1.18 -9.33
C VAL A 538 6.55 -1.15 -10.39
N ARG A 539 7.83 -1.10 -9.99
CA ARG A 539 8.99 -1.18 -10.88
C ARG A 539 9.15 -2.55 -11.53
N GLU A 540 8.69 -3.62 -10.87
CA GLU A 540 8.63 -4.96 -11.46
C GLU A 540 7.61 -5.07 -12.59
N GLN A 541 6.62 -4.17 -12.63
CA GLN A 541 5.56 -4.16 -13.63
C GLN A 541 5.77 -3.13 -14.73
N ARG A 542 6.51 -2.05 -14.48
CA ARG A 542 7.00 -1.12 -15.51
C ARG A 542 8.35 -0.52 -15.09
N SER A 543 9.32 -0.51 -15.99
CA SER A 543 10.67 -0.01 -15.68
C SER A 543 10.67 1.46 -15.25
N GLY A 544 11.52 1.83 -14.29
CA GLY A 544 11.79 3.22 -13.94
C GLY A 544 10.67 3.97 -13.22
N MET A 545 9.67 3.29 -12.66
CA MET A 545 8.63 3.94 -11.86
C MET A 545 9.23 4.71 -10.69
N VAL A 546 8.87 6.00 -10.56
CA VAL A 546 9.51 6.99 -9.66
C VAL A 546 10.98 7.21 -10.04
N GLN A 547 11.30 8.36 -10.62
CA GLN A 547 12.57 8.60 -11.32
C GLN A 547 13.63 9.36 -10.51
N THR A 548 13.23 10.13 -9.50
CA THR A 548 14.16 11.00 -8.76
C THR A 548 13.98 10.88 -7.26
N GLU A 549 15.04 11.18 -6.51
CA GLU A 549 14.97 11.27 -5.04
C GLU A 549 13.91 12.29 -4.58
N ALA A 550 13.74 13.40 -5.31
CA ALA A 550 12.70 14.39 -5.01
C ALA A 550 11.29 13.79 -5.09
N GLN A 551 11.03 12.91 -6.06
CA GLN A 551 9.77 12.17 -6.15
C GLN A 551 9.63 11.14 -5.03
N TYR A 552 10.70 10.41 -4.72
CA TYR A 552 10.73 9.47 -3.59
C TYR A 552 10.37 10.17 -2.27
N LYS A 553 11.05 11.29 -1.96
CA LYS A 553 10.75 12.13 -0.80
C LYS A 553 9.32 12.68 -0.84
N PHE A 554 8.83 13.11 -2.00
CA PHE A 554 7.48 13.63 -2.14
C PHE A 554 6.40 12.60 -1.78
N ILE A 555 6.61 11.31 -2.10
CA ILE A 555 5.69 10.23 -1.69
C ILE A 555 5.59 10.15 -0.17
N TYR A 556 6.74 10.18 0.52
CA TYR A 556 6.77 10.21 1.99
C TYR A 556 6.01 11.41 2.57
N LEU A 557 6.24 12.61 2.03
CA LEU A 557 5.56 13.84 2.47
C LEU A 557 4.05 13.79 2.19
N ALA A 558 3.63 13.23 1.05
CA ALA A 558 2.23 13.07 0.72
C ALA A 558 1.51 12.10 1.68
N VAL A 559 2.12 10.95 1.97
CA VAL A 559 1.57 9.97 2.91
C VAL A 559 1.51 10.56 4.33
N SER A 560 2.56 11.24 4.76
CA SER A 560 2.62 11.97 6.04
C SER A 560 1.46 12.98 6.17
N GLN A 561 1.30 13.88 5.20
CA GLN A 561 0.20 14.85 5.23
C GLN A 561 -1.18 14.19 5.17
N TYR A 562 -1.32 13.09 4.42
CA TYR A 562 -2.58 12.35 4.37
C TYR A 562 -2.97 11.79 5.74
N ILE A 563 -2.01 11.18 6.44
CA ILE A 563 -2.20 10.60 7.76
C ILE A 563 -2.51 11.68 8.79
N GLU A 564 -1.77 12.80 8.79
CA GLU A 564 -2.04 13.93 9.68
C GLU A 564 -3.47 14.49 9.47
N THR A 565 -3.86 14.67 8.21
CA THR A 565 -5.21 15.14 7.86
C THR A 565 -6.29 14.16 8.33
N THR A 566 -6.03 12.87 8.22
CA THR A 566 -6.96 11.81 8.66
C THR A 566 -7.06 11.77 10.18
N LYS A 567 -5.95 11.88 10.92
CA LYS A 567 -5.95 12.02 12.39
C LYS A 567 -6.81 13.21 12.83
N LYS A 568 -6.60 14.39 12.25
CA LYS A 568 -7.39 15.61 12.55
C LYS A 568 -8.88 15.43 12.27
N LYS A 569 -9.25 14.76 11.17
CA LYS A 569 -10.65 14.46 10.85
C LYS A 569 -11.30 13.53 11.89
N LEU A 570 -10.55 12.55 12.39
CA LEU A 570 -11.03 11.63 13.44
C LEU A 570 -11.19 12.35 14.79
N GLU A 571 -10.23 13.19 15.17
CA GLU A 571 -10.31 14.01 16.39
C GLU A 571 -11.51 14.98 16.38
N ALA A 572 -11.72 15.67 15.26
CA ALA A 572 -12.86 16.56 15.08
C ALA A 572 -14.21 15.82 15.11
N SER A 573 -14.23 14.55 14.70
CA SER A 573 -15.40 13.69 14.76
C SER A 573 -15.65 13.09 16.17
N GLY A 574 -14.64 13.15 17.06
CA GLY A 574 -14.66 12.66 18.44
C GLY A 574 -15.33 13.60 19.45
N VAL A 575 -15.83 14.77 19.03
CA VAL A 575 -16.62 15.69 19.88
C VAL A 575 -18.02 15.87 19.30
N ARG A 576 -18.86 14.83 19.40
CA ARG A 576 -20.32 14.94 19.48
C ARG A 576 -20.94 13.59 19.81
N GLU A 577 -20.96 13.28 21.10
CA GLU A 577 -21.84 12.27 21.66
C GLU A 577 -23.30 12.73 21.48
N ARG A 578 -23.94 12.30 20.38
CA ARG A 578 -25.40 12.18 20.30
C ARG A 578 -25.74 11.00 19.40
N ARG A 579 -26.47 10.05 20.01
CA ARG A 579 -27.05 8.81 19.46
C ARG A 579 -27.41 8.89 17.97
N GLY A 580 -26.97 7.87 17.24
CA GLY A 580 -27.47 7.49 15.91
C GLY A 580 -26.58 7.96 14.77
N ASP A 581 -26.17 7.03 13.92
CA ASP A 581 -25.58 7.22 12.58
C ASP A 581 -24.04 7.38 12.47
N TYR A 582 -23.26 6.34 12.84
CA TYR A 582 -21.81 6.30 12.57
C TYR A 582 -21.33 5.28 11.52
N CYS A 583 -22.16 4.36 11.02
CA CYS A 583 -21.81 3.58 9.81
C CYS A 583 -21.86 4.39 8.51
N ARG A 584 -22.28 5.65 8.59
CA ARG A 584 -22.52 6.50 7.41
C ARG A 584 -21.35 7.45 7.12
N LEU A 585 -20.48 7.84 8.04
CA LEU A 585 -19.52 8.94 7.77
C LEU A 585 -18.31 8.58 6.88
N LEU A 586 -17.80 7.34 6.90
CA LEU A 586 -16.73 6.91 5.98
C LEU A 586 -17.26 6.61 4.55
N PHE A 587 -18.52 6.13 4.44
CA PHE A 587 -19.20 5.92 3.16
C PHE A 587 -19.91 7.18 2.61
N LEU A 588 -20.34 8.11 3.47
CA LEU A 588 -21.00 9.37 3.10
C LEU A 588 -19.99 10.49 2.83
N SER A 589 -18.76 10.43 3.32
CA SER A 589 -17.71 11.35 2.85
C SER A 589 -17.50 11.22 1.33
N LYS A 590 -17.72 10.02 0.76
CA LYS A 590 -17.63 9.77 -0.68
C LYS A 590 -18.94 10.01 -1.43
N SER A 591 -20.11 9.99 -0.78
CA SER A 591 -21.43 10.12 -1.44
C SER A 591 -22.26 11.39 -1.10
N THR A 592 -22.12 12.01 0.08
CA THR A 592 -22.97 13.16 0.47
C THR A 592 -22.46 14.55 0.09
N LEU A 593 -21.21 14.70 -0.34
CA LEU A 593 -20.78 15.97 -0.94
C LEU A 593 -21.39 16.16 -2.35
N CYS A 594 -21.77 15.06 -3.02
CA CYS A 594 -22.38 15.07 -4.35
C CYS A 594 -23.87 15.49 -4.29
N GLN A 595 -24.66 14.93 -3.36
CA GLN A 595 -26.09 15.23 -3.28
C GLN A 595 -26.41 16.67 -2.82
N ARG A 596 -25.60 17.27 -1.93
CA ARG A 596 -25.86 18.65 -1.46
C ARG A 596 -25.52 19.74 -2.46
N LYS A 597 -24.66 19.47 -3.46
CA LYS A 597 -24.39 20.42 -4.55
C LYS A 597 -25.35 20.25 -5.73
N HIS A 598 -25.92 19.06 -5.94
CA HIS A 598 -26.93 18.85 -6.99
C HIS A 598 -28.29 19.50 -6.64
N LEU A 599 -28.68 19.50 -5.36
CA LEU A 599 -29.92 20.15 -4.88
C LEU A 599 -29.84 21.67 -4.79
N THR A 600 -28.64 22.26 -4.73
CA THR A 600 -28.45 23.72 -4.86
C THR A 600 -28.34 24.17 -6.31
N PHE A 601 -27.88 23.31 -7.23
CA PHE A 601 -27.81 23.63 -8.66
C PHE A 601 -29.19 23.58 -9.35
N GLN A 602 -30.06 22.62 -9.00
CA GLN A 602 -31.42 22.57 -9.57
C GLN A 602 -32.35 23.68 -9.04
N HIS A 603 -32.15 24.18 -7.82
CA HIS A 603 -32.97 25.27 -7.29
C HIS A 603 -32.58 26.66 -7.81
N ILE A 604 -31.36 26.87 -8.30
CA ILE A 604 -30.96 28.15 -8.90
C ILE A 604 -31.42 28.25 -10.37
N LEU A 605 -31.59 27.13 -11.08
CA LEU A 605 -32.10 27.13 -12.46
C LEU A 605 -33.61 27.39 -12.57
N HIS A 606 -34.39 27.17 -11.49
CA HIS A 606 -35.84 27.41 -11.49
C HIS A 606 -36.25 28.85 -11.11
N TYR A 607 -35.28 29.70 -10.74
CA TYR A 607 -35.51 31.11 -10.37
C TYR A 607 -34.83 32.12 -11.32
N MET A 608 -34.32 31.65 -12.47
CA MET A 608 -33.84 32.51 -13.57
C MET A 608 -34.39 32.06 -14.94
N ILE A 609 -35.71 31.87 -15.00
CA ILE A 609 -36.52 32.00 -16.23
C ILE A 609 -37.60 33.03 -15.94
#